data_AF-A0A9X0CMV9-F1
#
_entry.id   AF-A0A9X0CMV9-F1
#
_cell.length_a   1.000
_cell.length_b   1.000
_cell.length_c   1.000
_cell.angle_alpha   90.00
_cell.angle_beta   90.00
_cell.angle_gamma   90.00
#
_symmetry.space_group_name_H-M   'P 1'
#
loop_
_entity.id
_entity.type
_entity.pdbx_description
1 polymer ?
#
loop_
_entity_poly.entity_id
_entity_poly.type
_entity_poly.pdbx_seq_one_letter_code
_entity_poly.pdbx_strand_id
1 'polypeptide(L)'
;MLFDHSNVVFVPVPVSCARLTVAKPSATQAKYLDYEIGASIHFNMQTFNRNMKPDHFSGFLLWPTATNYNYSVKNSNWRNGTGDVAWEFMQSCANTALSHGFYYSVHENWYMDVDNYKTHNPVTQAVYRRLVEEHLRELLSPKSKYKKPFLFWFDAGIVPGISPNVGPILRLFSE
;
A
#
# COMPACT_ATOMS: atom_id res chain seq x y z
N MET A 1 -7.28 30.65 41.80
CA MET A 1 -8.44 30.90 40.93
C MET A 1 -9.48 29.83 41.30
N LEU A 2 -10.45 30.19 42.14
CA LEU A 2 -11.57 29.33 42.49
C LEU A 2 -12.56 29.43 41.32
N PHE A 3 -12.94 28.30 40.72
CA PHE A 3 -13.92 28.28 39.66
C PHE A 3 -15.30 28.62 40.24
N ASP A 4 -15.88 29.70 39.77
CA ASP A 4 -17.28 30.07 40.04
C ASP A 4 -18.20 29.10 39.30
N HIS A 5 -18.85 28.22 40.06
CA HIS A 5 -19.79 27.22 39.53
C HIS A 5 -21.12 27.81 39.07
N SER A 6 -21.37 29.11 39.25
CA SER A 6 -22.66 29.74 38.90
C SER A 6 -22.92 29.85 37.39
N ASN A 7 -21.92 29.56 36.54
CA ASN A 7 -22.01 29.65 35.09
C ASN A 7 -21.80 28.31 34.33
N VAL A 8 -21.96 27.16 35.00
CA VAL A 8 -21.96 25.85 34.31
C VAL A 8 -23.29 25.67 33.58
N VAL A 9 -23.29 25.93 32.28
CA VAL A 9 -24.43 25.61 31.41
C VAL A 9 -24.36 24.12 31.06
N PHE A 10 -25.18 23.31 31.72
CA PHE A 10 -25.47 21.96 31.27
C PHE A 10 -26.30 22.07 29.99
N VAL A 11 -25.67 21.89 28.83
CA VAL A 11 -26.40 21.66 27.59
C VAL A 11 -26.78 20.17 27.59
N PRO A 12 -28.06 19.80 27.74
CA PRO A 12 -28.47 18.42 27.65
C PRO A 12 -28.37 18.04 26.16
N VAL A 13 -27.23 17.49 25.75
CA VAL A 13 -27.17 16.77 24.49
C VAL A 13 -27.93 15.46 24.75
N PRO A 14 -29.06 15.18 24.09
CA PRO A 14 -29.77 13.94 24.28
C PRO A 14 -28.84 12.79 23.87
N VAL A 15 -28.33 12.05 24.86
CA VAL A 15 -27.68 10.76 24.61
C VAL A 15 -28.78 9.82 24.17
N SER A 16 -28.95 9.69 22.86
CA SER A 16 -29.94 8.77 22.29
C SER A 16 -29.58 7.34 22.70
N CYS A 17 -30.46 6.67 23.45
CA CYS A 17 -30.41 5.23 23.68
C CYS A 17 -30.80 4.42 22.42
N ALA A 18 -30.82 5.03 21.23
CA ALA A 18 -31.02 4.29 19.99
C ALA A 18 -29.95 3.19 19.91
N ARG A 19 -30.41 1.95 19.72
CA ARG A 19 -29.51 0.83 19.44
C ARG A 19 -28.74 1.16 18.17
N LEU A 20 -27.48 1.55 18.32
CA LEU A 20 -26.55 1.66 17.20
C LEU A 20 -26.26 0.24 16.72
N THR A 21 -26.75 -0.10 15.53
CA THR A 21 -26.33 -1.31 14.85
C THR A 21 -24.86 -1.14 14.45
N VAL A 22 -23.96 -1.73 15.22
CA VAL A 22 -22.53 -1.72 14.92
C VAL A 22 -22.28 -2.66 13.74
N ALA A 23 -21.59 -2.16 12.71
CA ALA A 23 -21.17 -2.98 11.58
C ALA A 23 -20.28 -4.12 12.08
N LYS A 24 -20.62 -5.37 11.73
CA LYS A 24 -19.79 -6.53 12.05
C LYS A 24 -18.61 -6.61 11.06
N PRO A 25 -17.41 -7.03 11.51
CA PRO A 25 -16.30 -7.25 10.61
C PRO A 25 -16.62 -8.38 9.62
N SER A 26 -16.05 -8.29 8.41
CA SER A 26 -15.97 -9.43 7.50
C SER A 26 -15.06 -10.51 8.08
N ALA A 27 -15.11 -11.74 7.53
CA ALA A 27 -14.22 -12.82 7.95
C ALA A 27 -12.73 -12.44 7.81
N THR A 28 -12.37 -11.71 6.75
CA THR A 28 -11.00 -11.23 6.54
C THR A 28 -10.60 -10.18 7.57
N GLN A 29 -11.52 -9.26 7.93
CA GLN A 29 -11.27 -8.27 8.97
C GLN A 29 -11.12 -8.92 10.35
N ALA A 30 -11.97 -9.91 10.67
CA ALA A 30 -11.84 -10.68 11.91
C ALA A 30 -10.49 -11.42 11.96
N LYS A 31 -10.12 -12.10 10.88
CA LYS A 31 -8.81 -12.76 10.77
C LYS A 31 -7.66 -11.79 10.96
N TYR A 32 -7.77 -10.54 10.46
CA TYR A 32 -6.76 -9.51 10.69
C TYR A 32 -6.63 -9.09 12.15
N LEU A 33 -7.75 -8.97 12.85
CA LEU A 33 -7.74 -8.70 14.28
C LEU A 33 -7.07 -9.84 15.06
N ASP A 34 -7.25 -11.10 14.64
CA ASP A 34 -6.63 -12.28 15.27
C ASP A 34 -5.10 -12.35 15.13
N TYR A 35 -4.48 -11.58 14.22
CA TYR A 35 -3.01 -11.51 14.16
C TYR A 35 -2.42 -10.74 15.35
N GLU A 36 -3.16 -9.77 15.90
CA GLU A 36 -2.79 -8.82 16.96
C GLU A 36 -1.57 -7.93 16.64
N ILE A 37 -0.47 -8.52 16.17
CA ILE A 37 0.81 -7.90 15.90
C ILE A 37 1.23 -8.19 14.45
N GLY A 38 1.68 -7.14 13.77
CA GLY A 38 2.34 -7.23 12.47
C GLY A 38 3.63 -6.41 12.47
N ALA A 39 4.50 -6.70 11.50
CA ALA A 39 5.71 -5.93 11.26
C ALA A 39 5.64 -5.25 9.89
N SER A 40 6.11 -4.01 9.83
CA SER A 40 6.37 -3.29 8.58
C SER A 40 7.88 -3.24 8.35
N ILE A 41 8.31 -3.55 7.14
CA ILE A 41 9.72 -3.45 6.73
C ILE A 41 9.80 -2.41 5.62
N HIS A 42 10.51 -1.32 5.90
CA HIS A 42 10.85 -0.30 4.92
C HIS A 42 12.27 -0.55 4.41
N PHE A 43 12.36 -1.01 3.16
CA PHE A 43 13.64 -1.25 2.48
C PHE A 43 13.51 -0.83 1.02
N ASN A 44 14.22 0.22 0.63
CA ASN A 44 14.24 0.68 -0.76
C ASN A 44 15.46 1.60 -1.00
N MET A 45 15.52 2.35 -2.11
CA MET A 45 16.70 3.12 -2.48
C MET A 45 17.14 4.16 -1.46
N GLN A 46 16.20 4.67 -0.66
CA GLN A 46 16.46 5.56 0.46
C GLN A 46 17.37 4.92 1.53
N THR A 47 17.36 3.59 1.66
CA THR A 47 18.29 2.85 2.54
C THR A 47 19.75 3.05 2.13
N PHE A 48 20.01 3.25 0.84
CA PHE A 48 21.36 3.38 0.28
C PHE A 48 21.76 4.83 -0.01
N ASN A 49 20.80 5.70 -0.32
CA ASN A 49 21.05 7.08 -0.67
C ASN A 49 20.49 8.04 0.38
N ARG A 50 21.38 8.54 1.26
CA ARG A 50 21.03 9.48 2.33
C ARG A 50 20.58 10.86 1.85
N ASN A 51 20.77 11.18 0.57
CA ASN A 51 20.33 12.44 -0.03
C ASN A 51 18.87 12.36 -0.52
N MET A 52 18.27 11.17 -0.56
CA MET A 52 16.85 11.02 -0.84
C MET A 52 16.02 11.47 0.37
N LYS A 53 14.86 12.10 0.13
CA LYS A 53 13.88 12.38 1.18
C LYS A 53 13.56 11.09 1.97
N PRO A 54 13.45 11.15 3.31
CA PRO A 54 13.31 9.95 4.14
C PRO A 54 11.87 9.40 4.14
N ASP A 55 11.38 9.00 2.97
CA ASP A 55 10.13 8.26 2.78
C ASP A 55 10.37 6.98 1.96
N HIS A 56 9.31 6.34 1.45
CA HIS A 56 9.39 5.11 0.67
C HIS A 56 8.90 5.28 -0.79
N PHE A 57 8.70 6.52 -1.26
CA PHE A 57 8.06 6.83 -2.54
C PHE A 57 9.01 6.92 -3.74
N SER A 58 10.18 6.27 -3.66
CA SER A 58 11.22 6.34 -4.71
C SER A 58 10.71 5.91 -6.09
N GLY A 59 9.68 5.05 -6.11
CA GLY A 59 9.20 4.38 -7.31
C GLY A 59 10.04 3.17 -7.71
N PHE A 60 11.11 2.83 -6.98
CA PHE A 60 11.93 1.67 -7.34
C PHE A 60 11.22 0.36 -6.97
N LEU A 61 11.02 -0.52 -7.96
CA LEU A 61 10.32 -1.79 -7.75
C LEU A 61 11.28 -2.88 -7.27
N LEU A 62 10.86 -3.57 -6.21
CA LEU A 62 11.61 -4.64 -5.54
C LEU A 62 11.40 -6.03 -6.18
N TRP A 63 10.78 -6.09 -7.35
CA TRP A 63 10.65 -7.29 -8.17
C TRP A 63 11.05 -6.99 -9.62
N PRO A 64 11.51 -7.99 -10.38
CA PRO A 64 11.91 -7.80 -11.77
C PRO A 64 10.67 -7.71 -12.67
N THR A 65 10.02 -6.55 -12.68
CA THR A 65 8.84 -6.30 -13.53
C THR A 65 9.12 -6.61 -15.00
N ALA A 66 8.11 -7.17 -15.68
CA ALA A 66 8.11 -7.42 -17.11
C ALA A 66 7.50 -6.26 -17.91
N THR A 67 6.95 -5.24 -17.23
CA THR A 67 6.48 -4.01 -17.86
C THR A 67 7.65 -3.22 -18.47
N ASN A 68 7.34 -2.15 -19.20
CA ASN A 68 8.32 -1.19 -19.69
C ASN A 68 8.83 -0.21 -18.60
N TYR A 69 8.60 -0.51 -17.33
CA TYR A 69 9.10 0.27 -16.20
C TYR A 69 10.55 -0.09 -15.86
N ASN A 70 11.48 0.83 -16.16
CA ASN A 70 12.92 0.56 -16.08
C ASN A 70 13.56 0.87 -14.71
N TYR A 71 12.78 1.16 -13.67
CA TYR A 71 13.32 1.48 -12.34
C TYR A 71 13.01 0.38 -11.33
N SER A 72 13.71 -0.75 -11.46
CA SER A 72 13.51 -1.94 -10.63
C SER A 72 14.80 -2.71 -10.39
N VAL A 73 14.75 -3.72 -9.52
CA VAL A 73 15.87 -4.65 -9.24
C VAL A 73 16.46 -5.28 -10.50
N LYS A 74 15.67 -5.41 -11.59
CA LYS A 74 16.12 -5.92 -12.90
C LYS A 74 17.28 -5.10 -13.48
N ASN A 75 17.31 -3.79 -13.22
CA ASN A 75 18.34 -2.86 -13.69
C ASN A 75 19.35 -2.51 -12.59
N SER A 76 19.45 -3.33 -11.53
CA SER A 76 20.42 -3.16 -10.45
C SER A 76 21.55 -4.19 -10.55
N ASN A 77 22.71 -3.88 -9.95
CA ASN A 77 23.82 -4.83 -9.87
C ASN A 77 23.59 -5.96 -8.85
N TRP A 78 22.56 -5.86 -8.00
CA TRP A 78 22.25 -6.90 -7.02
C TRP A 78 21.82 -8.19 -7.72
N ARG A 79 22.46 -9.31 -7.34
CA ARG A 79 22.31 -10.63 -8.00
C ARG A 79 22.42 -10.54 -9.54
N ASN A 80 23.27 -9.66 -10.07
CA ASN A 80 23.47 -9.46 -11.51
C ASN A 80 22.17 -9.15 -12.27
N GLY A 81 21.25 -8.39 -11.67
CA GLY A 81 19.96 -8.03 -12.29
C GLY A 81 18.92 -9.16 -12.32
N THR A 82 19.22 -10.32 -11.71
CA THR A 82 18.31 -11.48 -11.68
C THR A 82 17.56 -11.64 -10.36
N GLY A 83 17.85 -10.79 -9.38
CA GLY A 83 17.25 -10.87 -8.06
C GLY A 83 15.78 -10.44 -8.02
N ASP A 84 15.08 -10.95 -7.02
CA ASP A 84 13.67 -10.68 -6.79
C ASP A 84 13.38 -10.62 -5.28
N VAL A 85 13.45 -9.41 -4.72
CA VAL A 85 13.30 -9.20 -3.27
C VAL A 85 11.89 -9.57 -2.82
N ALA A 86 10.86 -9.22 -3.61
CA ALA A 86 9.47 -9.57 -3.31
C ALA A 86 9.28 -11.08 -3.20
N TRP A 87 9.81 -11.85 -4.16
CA TRP A 87 9.73 -13.30 -4.15
C TRP A 87 10.53 -13.93 -3.00
N GLU A 88 11.78 -13.49 -2.79
CA GLU A 88 12.62 -14.00 -1.69
C GLU A 88 11.98 -13.73 -0.32
N PHE A 89 11.37 -12.56 -0.13
CA PHE A 89 10.62 -12.21 1.09
C PHE A 89 9.40 -13.11 1.30
N MET A 90 8.58 -13.31 0.25
CA MET A 90 7.41 -14.19 0.31
C MET A 90 7.79 -15.63 0.68
N GLN A 91 8.83 -16.18 0.06
CA GLN A 91 9.31 -17.52 0.34
C GLN A 91 9.84 -17.65 1.76
N SER A 92 10.53 -16.62 2.28
CA SER A 92 10.98 -16.57 3.68
C SER A 92 9.81 -16.56 4.67
N CYS A 93 8.76 -15.77 4.39
CA CYS A 93 7.54 -15.76 5.21
C CYS A 93 6.85 -17.13 5.19
N ALA A 94 6.69 -17.73 4.01
CA ALA A 94 6.08 -19.06 3.88
C ALA A 94 6.84 -20.14 4.66
N ASN A 95 8.17 -20.10 4.64
CA ASN A 95 9.02 -21.05 5.39
C ASN A 95 8.96 -20.86 6.92
N THR A 96 8.49 -19.71 7.39
CA THR A 96 8.39 -19.37 8.81
C THR A 96 6.94 -19.30 9.31
N ALA A 97 5.99 -19.80 8.51
CA ALA A 97 4.56 -19.71 8.77
C ALA A 97 4.03 -18.27 8.97
N LEU A 98 4.76 -17.28 8.47
CA LEU A 98 4.34 -15.89 8.47
C LEU A 98 3.52 -15.58 7.22
N SER A 99 2.50 -14.75 7.41
CA SER A 99 1.77 -14.15 6.30
C SER A 99 2.53 -12.92 5.81
N HIS A 100 2.53 -12.71 4.49
CA HIS A 100 3.21 -11.57 3.87
C HIS A 100 2.18 -10.52 3.44
N GLY A 101 2.62 -9.28 3.32
CA GLY A 101 1.83 -8.20 2.73
C GLY A 101 2.69 -7.39 1.78
N PHE A 102 2.02 -6.64 0.91
CA PHE A 102 2.68 -5.69 0.01
C PHE A 102 2.25 -4.27 0.30
N TYR A 103 3.18 -3.38 0.04
CA TYR A 103 2.98 -1.95 0.00
C TYR A 103 3.03 -1.52 -1.48
N TYR A 104 2.17 -0.59 -1.89
CA TYR A 104 2.30 0.08 -3.20
C TYR A 104 1.77 1.52 -3.13
N SER A 105 2.58 2.49 -3.58
CA SER A 105 2.14 3.89 -3.67
C SER A 105 1.47 4.18 -5.00
N VAL A 106 0.28 4.78 -4.94
CA VAL A 106 -0.36 5.45 -6.10
C VAL A 106 -0.41 6.97 -5.95
N HIS A 107 0.01 7.47 -4.78
CA HIS A 107 -0.04 8.88 -4.41
C HIS A 107 1.24 9.62 -4.82
N GLU A 108 2.40 9.06 -4.48
CA GLU A 108 3.72 9.58 -4.83
C GLU A 108 4.57 8.52 -5.57
N ASN A 109 5.33 8.95 -6.57
CA ASN A 109 6.38 8.17 -7.24
C ASN A 109 7.41 9.14 -7.81
N TRP A 110 8.58 9.22 -7.17
CA TRP A 110 9.58 10.21 -7.56
C TRP A 110 10.23 9.94 -8.92
N TYR A 111 10.43 8.67 -9.26
CA TYR A 111 11.01 8.31 -10.56
C TYR A 111 10.17 8.81 -11.73
N MET A 112 8.84 8.91 -11.55
CA MET A 112 7.89 9.41 -12.55
C MET A 112 7.35 10.80 -12.26
N ASP A 113 7.93 11.52 -11.29
CA ASP A 113 7.48 12.86 -10.86
C ASP A 113 5.97 12.91 -10.55
N VAL A 114 5.51 11.90 -9.82
CA VAL A 114 4.13 11.81 -9.34
C VAL A 114 4.08 12.34 -7.92
N ASP A 115 3.22 13.32 -7.72
CA ASP A 115 2.86 13.88 -6.42
C ASP A 115 1.35 14.12 -6.38
N ASN A 116 0.74 13.89 -5.23
CA ASN A 116 -0.70 14.00 -5.03
C ASN A 116 -1.53 13.33 -6.14
N TYR A 117 -1.18 12.08 -6.47
CA TYR A 117 -1.79 11.24 -7.50
C TYR A 117 -1.66 11.76 -8.95
N LYS A 118 -0.88 12.83 -9.19
CA LYS A 118 -0.75 13.48 -10.50
C LYS A 118 0.68 13.44 -10.99
N THR A 119 0.84 13.11 -12.28
CA THR A 119 2.12 13.21 -12.99
C THR A 119 2.41 14.67 -13.34
N HIS A 120 3.64 15.15 -13.15
CA HIS A 120 4.02 16.51 -13.54
C HIS A 120 4.88 16.57 -14.82
N ASN A 121 5.84 15.66 -15.03
CA ASN A 121 6.61 15.46 -16.27
C ASN A 121 7.53 14.22 -16.08
N PRO A 122 7.87 13.37 -17.08
CA PRO A 122 7.54 13.35 -18.50
C PRO A 122 6.43 12.38 -18.90
N VAL A 123 5.91 11.62 -17.95
CA VAL A 123 4.92 10.58 -18.21
C VAL A 123 3.53 11.20 -18.15
N THR A 124 2.64 10.85 -19.08
CA THR A 124 1.24 11.28 -19.00
C THR A 124 0.50 10.51 -17.91
N GLN A 125 -0.53 11.13 -17.33
CA GLN A 125 -1.38 10.47 -16.34
C GLN A 125 -1.94 9.12 -16.82
N ALA A 126 -2.28 9.01 -18.12
CA ALA A 126 -2.79 7.78 -18.71
C ALA A 126 -1.73 6.66 -18.71
N VAL A 127 -0.48 6.99 -19.04
CA VAL A 127 0.63 6.03 -19.00
C VAL A 127 0.92 5.60 -17.57
N TYR A 128 0.96 6.53 -16.61
CA TYR A 128 1.15 6.18 -15.19
C TYR A 128 0.04 5.26 -14.67
N ARG A 129 -1.23 5.57 -14.98
CA ARG A 129 -2.38 4.71 -14.60
C ARG A 129 -2.25 3.31 -15.15
N ARG A 130 -1.91 3.19 -16.45
CA ARG A 130 -1.70 1.90 -17.10
C ARG A 130 -0.58 1.11 -16.43
N LEU A 131 0.56 1.75 -16.13
CA LEU A 131 1.69 1.10 -15.47
C LEU A 131 1.33 0.59 -14.08
N VAL A 132 0.63 1.39 -13.28
CA VAL A 132 0.14 0.96 -11.96
C VAL A 132 -0.78 -0.25 -12.09
N GLU A 133 -1.72 -0.25 -13.05
CA GLU A 133 -2.59 -1.40 -13.28
C GLU A 133 -1.81 -2.64 -13.74
N GLU A 134 -0.80 -2.48 -14.59
CA GLU A 134 0.07 -3.57 -15.03
C GLU A 134 0.90 -4.14 -13.87
N HIS A 135 1.53 -3.29 -13.05
CA HIS A 135 2.26 -3.70 -11.84
C HIS A 135 1.35 -4.47 -10.86
N LEU A 136 0.14 -3.99 -10.61
CA LEU A 136 -0.79 -4.66 -9.72
C LEU A 136 -1.30 -5.98 -10.31
N ARG A 137 -1.42 -6.12 -11.64
CA ARG A 137 -1.71 -7.40 -12.28
C ARG A 137 -0.54 -8.38 -12.18
N GLU A 138 0.69 -7.90 -12.27
CA GLU A 138 1.87 -8.74 -12.01
C GLU A 138 1.85 -9.28 -10.58
N LEU A 139 1.46 -8.48 -9.58
CA LEU A 139 1.43 -8.88 -8.18
C LEU A 139 0.21 -9.72 -7.79
N LEU A 140 -0.98 -9.39 -8.32
CA LEU A 140 -2.25 -9.84 -7.76
C LEU A 140 -3.10 -10.71 -8.69
N SER A 141 -2.71 -10.88 -9.97
CA SER A 141 -3.48 -11.75 -10.85
C SER A 141 -3.50 -13.21 -10.35
N PRO A 142 -4.53 -14.01 -10.67
CA PRO A 142 -4.61 -15.42 -10.24
C PRO A 142 -3.42 -16.29 -10.69
N LYS A 143 -2.75 -15.89 -11.78
CA LYS A 143 -1.56 -16.54 -12.33
C LYS A 143 -0.25 -16.00 -11.75
N SER A 144 -0.30 -14.92 -10.97
CA SER A 144 0.89 -14.34 -10.35
C SER A 144 1.54 -15.33 -9.41
N LYS A 145 2.88 -15.38 -9.41
CA LYS A 145 3.64 -16.05 -8.37
C LYS A 145 3.56 -15.30 -7.03
N TYR A 146 3.29 -13.98 -7.06
CA TYR A 146 3.16 -13.14 -5.86
C TYR A 146 1.74 -13.12 -5.26
N LYS A 147 0.85 -13.97 -5.75
CA LYS A 147 -0.56 -13.98 -5.36
C LYS A 147 -0.76 -14.26 -3.87
N LYS A 148 -1.95 -13.87 -3.39
CA LYS A 148 -2.45 -14.08 -2.02
C LYS A 148 -1.65 -13.38 -0.90
N PRO A 149 -1.29 -12.09 -1.05
CA PRO A 149 -0.78 -11.32 0.08
C PRO A 149 -1.88 -11.19 1.14
N PHE A 150 -1.57 -11.41 2.40
CA PHE A 150 -2.55 -11.23 3.47
C PHE A 150 -3.04 -9.77 3.59
N LEU A 151 -2.15 -8.82 3.33
CA LEU A 151 -2.42 -7.39 3.35
C LEU A 151 -1.86 -6.74 2.08
N PHE A 152 -2.63 -5.83 1.48
CA PHE A 152 -2.12 -4.93 0.45
C PHE A 152 -2.39 -3.50 0.87
N TRP A 153 -1.34 -2.72 1.04
CA TRP A 153 -1.38 -1.40 1.65
C TRP A 153 -1.08 -0.31 0.61
N PHE A 154 -1.99 0.66 0.48
CA PHE A 154 -1.82 1.83 -0.38
C PHE A 154 -1.63 3.07 0.49
N ASP A 155 -0.49 3.74 0.39
CA ASP A 155 -0.29 5.01 1.12
C ASP A 155 -1.27 6.05 0.66
N ALA A 156 -1.73 6.86 1.62
CA ALA A 156 -2.78 7.84 1.43
C ALA A 156 -4.07 7.28 0.81
N GLY A 157 -4.21 5.95 0.72
CA GLY A 157 -5.32 5.26 0.09
C GLY A 157 -5.41 5.47 -1.43
N ILE A 158 -6.59 5.17 -1.95
CA ILE A 158 -6.96 5.33 -3.36
C ILE A 158 -8.06 6.39 -3.45
N VAL A 159 -8.00 7.26 -4.45
CA VAL A 159 -8.98 8.34 -4.63
C VAL A 159 -9.77 8.09 -5.91
N PRO A 160 -11.06 7.72 -5.81
CA PRO A 160 -11.91 7.46 -6.97
C PRO A 160 -11.87 8.62 -7.98
N GLY A 161 -11.69 8.30 -9.26
CA GLY A 161 -11.63 9.28 -10.35
C GLY A 161 -10.27 9.98 -10.52
N ILE A 162 -9.40 9.93 -9.49
CA ILE A 162 -8.06 10.56 -9.54
C ILE A 162 -6.97 9.49 -9.66
N SER A 163 -6.91 8.55 -8.71
CA SER A 163 -5.94 7.46 -8.72
C SER A 163 -6.26 6.42 -9.81
N PRO A 164 -5.28 5.58 -10.20
CA PRO A 164 -5.53 4.42 -11.06
C PRO A 164 -6.68 3.54 -10.52
N ASN A 165 -7.46 2.91 -11.41
CA ASN A 165 -8.63 2.14 -11.02
C ASN A 165 -8.23 0.73 -10.58
N VAL A 166 -7.74 0.61 -9.36
CA VAL A 166 -7.20 -0.65 -8.83
C VAL A 166 -8.28 -1.57 -8.26
N GLY A 167 -9.49 -1.06 -7.98
CA GLY A 167 -10.58 -1.81 -7.34
C GLY A 167 -10.94 -3.14 -8.02
N PRO A 168 -11.11 -3.19 -9.36
CA PRO A 168 -11.33 -4.45 -10.07
C PRO A 168 -10.20 -5.47 -9.90
N ILE A 169 -8.95 -5.02 -9.80
CA ILE A 169 -7.77 -5.89 -9.60
C ILE A 169 -7.75 -6.43 -8.17
N LEU A 170 -8.05 -5.59 -7.17
CA LEU A 170 -8.12 -6.00 -5.76
C LEU A 170 -9.26 -6.99 -5.48
N ARG A 171 -10.36 -6.94 -6.24
CA ARG A 171 -11.45 -7.93 -6.10
C ARG A 171 -11.03 -9.32 -6.55
N LEU A 172 -10.09 -9.46 -7.49
CA LEU A 172 -9.51 -10.76 -7.85
C LEU A 172 -8.75 -11.43 -6.70
N PHE A 173 -8.38 -10.65 -5.68
CA PHE A 173 -7.70 -11.11 -4.48
C PHE A 173 -8.67 -11.44 -3.32
N SER A 174 -9.88 -10.87 -3.34
CA SER A 174 -10.81 -10.90 -2.20
C SER A 174 -11.74 -12.13 -2.19
N GLU A 175 -11.65 -12.99 -3.21
CA GLU A 175 -12.41 -14.23 -3.41
C GLU A 175 -11.48 -15.46 -3.30
#